data_AF-A0A2M6W1H4-F1
#
_entry.id   AF-A0A2M6W1H4-F1
#
_cell.length_a   1.000
_cell.length_b   1.000
_cell.length_c   1.000
_cell.angle_alpha   90.00
_cell.angle_beta   90.00
_cell.angle_gamma   90.00
#
_symmetry.space_group_name_H-M   'P 1'
#
loop_
_entity.id
_entity.type
_entity.pdbx_description
1 polymer ?
#
loop_
_entity_poly.entity_id
_entity_poly.type
_entity_poly.pdbx_seq_one_letter_code
_entity_poly.pdbx_strand_id
1 'polypeptide(L)'
;AADIFTLTVGDLAPLERFAEKSAENLVRAIGAAKKISLPRFIFSLGIPHVGEETAVRLAEHFGTLKKVMGASEEQLAEVPDVGKKVAQSLVEYFRDSLSQKRIDDLLRNGVNIQKMEVSKKSGVFAGKVFVLTGALPSLGRDEATEMIRSAGGSVSGSVSKKTDYLLAGENAGSKLQKAKDLGVPVLTEQAFLQQI
;
A
#
# COMPACT_ATOMS: atom_id res chain seq x y z
N ALA A 1 -2.54 4.66 -24.81
CA ALA A 1 -3.12 5.29 -23.59
C ALA A 1 -2.23 6.42 -23.09
N ALA A 2 -0.92 6.23 -23.01
CA ALA A 2 0.03 7.31 -22.73
C ALA A 2 0.05 8.39 -23.83
N ASP A 3 -0.36 8.05 -25.05
CA ASP A 3 -0.37 8.93 -26.23
C ASP A 3 -1.31 10.13 -26.08
N ILE A 4 -2.30 10.05 -25.18
CA ILE A 4 -3.16 11.20 -24.88
C ILE A 4 -2.32 12.38 -24.37
N PHE A 5 -1.23 12.11 -23.64
CA PHE A 5 -0.35 13.14 -23.09
C PHE A 5 0.63 13.76 -24.12
N THR A 6 0.62 13.27 -25.37
CA THR A 6 1.40 13.82 -26.49
C THR A 6 0.54 14.60 -27.49
N LEU A 7 -0.79 14.64 -27.30
CA LEU A 7 -1.70 15.35 -28.20
C LEU A 7 -1.42 16.84 -28.23
N THR A 8 -1.41 17.39 -29.44
CA THR A 8 -1.30 18.83 -29.71
C THR A 8 -2.62 19.39 -30.21
N VAL A 9 -2.74 20.72 -30.26
CA VAL A 9 -3.93 21.39 -30.82
C VAL A 9 -4.13 21.00 -32.30
N GLY A 10 -3.02 20.86 -33.04
CA GLY A 10 -3.04 20.47 -34.45
C GLY A 10 -3.57 19.05 -34.70
N ASP A 11 -3.42 18.14 -33.74
CA ASP A 11 -3.96 16.77 -33.84
C ASP A 11 -5.48 16.75 -33.64
N LEU A 12 -6.03 17.74 -32.93
CA LEU A 12 -7.41 17.77 -32.48
C LEU A 12 -8.30 18.69 -33.32
N ALA A 13 -7.79 19.84 -33.75
CA ALA A 13 -8.54 20.84 -34.51
C ALA A 13 -9.18 20.31 -35.82
N PRO A 14 -8.61 19.31 -36.53
CA PRO A 14 -9.25 18.72 -37.70
C PRO A 14 -10.44 17.79 -37.39
N LEU A 15 -10.64 17.40 -36.13
CA LEU A 15 -11.68 16.45 -35.74
C LEU A 15 -13.06 17.13 -35.67
N GLU A 16 -14.10 16.39 -36.04
CA GLU A 16 -15.47 16.85 -35.96
C GLU A 16 -15.80 17.29 -34.51
N ARG A 17 -16.40 18.47 -34.34
CA ARG A 17 -16.72 19.11 -33.04
C ARG A 17 -15.54 19.68 -32.24
N PHE A 18 -14.32 19.61 -32.76
CA PHE A 18 -13.14 20.24 -32.15
C PHE A 18 -12.77 21.54 -32.86
N ALA A 19 -13.52 22.61 -32.59
CA ALA A 19 -13.04 23.96 -32.94
C ALA A 19 -11.73 24.27 -32.18
N GLU A 20 -10.91 25.18 -32.72
CA GLU A 20 -9.58 25.54 -32.19
C GLU A 20 -9.58 25.76 -30.67
N LYS A 21 -10.52 26.57 -30.15
CA LYS A 21 -10.66 26.82 -28.71
C LYS A 21 -10.99 25.56 -27.89
N SER A 22 -11.75 24.61 -28.44
CA SER A 22 -12.07 23.33 -27.79
C SER A 22 -10.83 22.44 -27.72
N ALA A 23 -10.05 22.37 -28.81
CA ALA A 23 -8.78 21.65 -28.86
C ALA A 23 -7.77 22.22 -27.85
N GLU A 24 -7.61 23.54 -27.79
CA GLU A 24 -6.77 24.21 -26.78
C GLU A 24 -7.19 23.86 -25.35
N ASN A 25 -8.50 23.90 -25.06
CA ASN A 25 -9.03 23.56 -23.75
C ASN A 25 -8.71 22.12 -23.37
N LEU A 26 -8.85 21.18 -24.31
CA LEU A 26 -8.54 19.78 -24.07
C LEU A 26 -7.04 19.56 -23.81
N VAL A 27 -6.16 20.12 -24.66
CA VAL A 27 -4.70 20.03 -24.47
C VAL A 27 -4.29 20.61 -23.12
N ARG A 28 -4.89 21.74 -22.72
CA ARG A 28 -4.66 22.35 -21.40
C ARG A 28 -5.10 21.45 -20.26
N ALA A 29 -6.28 20.84 -20.37
CA ALA A 29 -6.80 19.92 -19.36
C ALA A 29 -5.92 18.67 -19.22
N ILE A 30 -5.46 18.09 -20.35
CA ILE A 30 -4.51 16.97 -20.38
C ILE A 30 -3.18 17.39 -19.72
N GLY A 31 -2.68 18.58 -20.03
CA GLY A 31 -1.48 19.13 -19.42
C GLY A 31 -1.61 19.26 -17.89
N ALA A 32 -2.74 19.75 -17.40
CA ALA A 32 -3.01 19.84 -15.96
C ALA A 32 -3.08 18.46 -15.30
N ALA A 33 -3.67 17.46 -15.98
CA ALA A 33 -3.75 16.08 -15.50
C ALA A 33 -2.40 15.35 -15.42
N LYS A 34 -1.32 15.89 -16.01
CA LYS A 34 0.03 15.34 -15.85
C LYS A 34 0.50 15.35 -14.39
N LYS A 35 0.04 16.30 -13.57
CA LYS A 35 0.33 16.30 -12.13
C LYS A 35 -0.76 15.53 -11.40
N ILE A 36 -0.42 14.38 -10.83
CA ILE A 36 -1.39 13.45 -10.24
C ILE A 36 -0.92 12.95 -8.87
N SER A 37 -1.84 12.76 -7.93
CA SER A 37 -1.52 12.13 -6.64
C SER A 37 -1.27 10.63 -6.80
N LEU A 38 -0.43 10.05 -5.94
CA LEU A 38 -0.15 8.62 -5.95
C LEU A 38 -1.41 7.72 -5.87
N PRO A 39 -2.39 7.97 -4.98
CA PRO A 39 -3.63 7.18 -4.94
C PRO A 39 -4.38 7.21 -6.27
N ARG A 40 -4.56 8.40 -6.86
CA ARG A 40 -5.27 8.56 -8.13
C ARG A 40 -4.54 7.87 -9.28
N PHE A 41 -3.22 7.93 -9.28
CA PHE A 41 -2.42 7.22 -10.28
C PHE A 41 -2.63 5.71 -10.16
N ILE A 42 -2.48 5.13 -8.97
CA ILE A 42 -2.68 3.68 -8.73
C ILE A 42 -4.08 3.25 -9.17
N PHE A 43 -5.11 4.01 -8.79
CA PHE A 43 -6.49 3.73 -9.19
C PHE A 43 -6.67 3.78 -10.72
N SER A 44 -6.06 4.75 -11.40
CA SER A 44 -6.15 4.91 -12.86
C SER A 44 -5.51 3.79 -13.67
N LEU A 45 -4.65 2.96 -13.06
CA LEU A 45 -4.02 1.81 -13.73
C LEU A 45 -5.02 0.69 -14.02
N GLY A 46 -6.20 0.69 -13.38
CA GLY A 46 -7.25 -0.30 -13.61
C GLY A 46 -6.86 -1.72 -13.18
N ILE A 47 -6.07 -1.84 -12.11
CA ILE A 47 -5.61 -3.13 -11.60
C ILE A 47 -6.81 -3.92 -11.05
N PRO A 48 -6.99 -5.20 -11.43
CA PRO A 48 -8.08 -6.01 -10.93
C PRO A 48 -8.15 -5.98 -9.39
N HIS A 49 -9.37 -5.83 -8.86
CA HIS A 49 -9.68 -5.78 -7.43
C HIS A 49 -9.11 -4.57 -6.65
N VAL A 50 -8.45 -3.61 -7.31
CA VAL A 50 -7.94 -2.40 -6.66
C VAL A 50 -8.94 -1.26 -6.85
N GLY A 51 -9.69 -0.95 -5.80
CA GLY A 51 -10.59 0.20 -5.74
C GLY A 51 -9.88 1.50 -5.31
N GLU A 52 -10.63 2.59 -5.26
CA GLU A 52 -10.13 3.90 -4.83
C GLU A 52 -9.57 3.86 -3.39
N GLU A 53 -10.31 3.26 -2.45
CA GLU A 53 -9.83 3.11 -1.06
C GLU A 53 -8.56 2.27 -0.96
N THR A 54 -8.49 1.17 -1.71
CA THR A 54 -7.29 0.31 -1.76
C THR A 54 -6.09 1.09 -2.28
N ALA A 55 -6.28 1.91 -3.31
CA ALA A 55 -5.24 2.77 -3.85
C ALA A 55 -4.75 3.82 -2.85
N VAL A 56 -5.66 4.38 -2.05
CA VAL A 56 -5.31 5.29 -0.94
C VAL A 56 -4.46 4.56 0.09
N ARG A 57 -4.90 3.40 0.60
CA ARG A 57 -4.16 2.63 1.61
C ARG A 57 -2.76 2.21 1.12
N LEU A 58 -2.65 1.80 -0.15
CA LEU A 58 -1.36 1.49 -0.77
C LEU A 58 -0.46 2.74 -0.84
N ALA A 59 -1.00 3.88 -1.24
CA ALA A 59 -0.25 5.12 -1.32
C ALA A 59 0.20 5.64 0.06
N GLU A 60 -0.66 5.54 1.07
CA GLU A 60 -0.33 5.89 2.46
C GLU A 60 0.76 4.98 3.02
N HIS A 61 0.68 3.68 2.74
CA HIS A 61 1.64 2.70 3.25
C HIS A 61 3.02 2.81 2.58
N PHE A 62 3.06 2.95 1.24
CA PHE A 62 4.31 2.90 0.47
C PHE A 62 4.86 4.28 0.09
N GLY A 63 4.02 5.31 -0.03
CA GLY A 63 4.40 6.70 -0.30
C GLY A 63 4.92 7.04 -1.69
N THR A 64 5.39 6.04 -2.44
CA THR A 64 5.92 6.23 -3.80
C THR A 64 5.53 5.05 -4.69
N LEU A 65 5.28 5.32 -5.98
CA LEU A 65 4.97 4.28 -6.96
C LEU A 65 6.05 3.18 -7.00
N LYS A 66 7.33 3.57 -6.97
CA LYS A 66 8.47 2.63 -7.00
C LYS A 66 8.41 1.62 -5.85
N LYS A 67 8.02 2.06 -4.65
CA LYS A 67 7.87 1.17 -3.49
C LYS A 67 6.68 0.22 -3.63
N VAL A 68 5.55 0.70 -4.19
CA VAL A 68 4.39 -0.15 -4.48
C VAL A 68 4.74 -1.22 -5.51
N MET A 69 5.39 -0.83 -6.63
CA MET A 69 5.79 -1.75 -7.70
C MET A 69 6.82 -2.80 -7.24
N GLY A 70 7.67 -2.45 -6.28
CA GLY A 70 8.72 -3.32 -5.76
C GLY A 70 8.32 -4.17 -4.55
N ALA A 71 7.08 -4.03 -4.05
CA ALA A 71 6.62 -4.76 -2.88
C ALA A 71 6.34 -6.24 -3.20
N SER A 72 6.65 -7.13 -2.26
CA SER A 72 6.28 -8.54 -2.37
C SER A 72 4.78 -8.76 -2.07
N GLU A 73 4.24 -9.92 -2.43
CA GLU A 73 2.85 -10.30 -2.10
C GLU A 73 2.60 -10.21 -0.58
N GLU A 74 3.56 -10.62 0.23
CA GLU A 74 3.47 -10.54 1.69
C GLU A 74 3.42 -9.09 2.18
N GLN A 75 4.28 -8.21 1.64
CA GLN A 75 4.30 -6.79 2.02
C GLN A 75 3.02 -6.07 1.61
N LEU A 76 2.46 -6.41 0.45
CA LEU A 76 1.18 -5.88 0.00
C LEU A 76 0.05 -6.35 0.91
N ALA A 77 0.07 -7.61 1.35
CA ALA A 77 -0.92 -8.16 2.28
C ALA A 77 -0.83 -7.58 3.72
N GLU A 78 0.24 -6.84 4.06
CA GLU A 78 0.32 -6.10 5.32
C GLU A 78 -0.50 -4.80 5.31
N VAL A 79 -0.87 -4.31 4.13
CA VAL A 79 -1.69 -3.12 3.97
C VAL A 79 -3.13 -3.46 4.40
N PRO A 80 -3.76 -2.64 5.26
CA PRO A 80 -5.16 -2.85 5.64
C PRO A 80 -6.06 -2.99 4.41
N ASP A 81 -7.01 -3.92 4.47
CA ASP A 81 -7.95 -4.23 3.39
C ASP A 81 -7.33 -4.72 2.06
N VAL A 82 -6.04 -5.05 2.05
CA VAL A 82 -5.38 -5.75 0.94
C VAL A 82 -5.29 -7.24 1.27
N GLY A 83 -6.28 -8.01 0.80
CA GLY A 83 -6.26 -9.46 0.90
C GLY A 83 -5.36 -10.13 -0.14
N LYS A 84 -5.14 -11.44 0.02
CA LYS A 84 -4.29 -12.27 -0.87
C LYS A 84 -4.59 -12.06 -2.37
N LYS A 85 -5.87 -12.05 -2.77
CA LYS A 85 -6.25 -11.85 -4.19
C LYS A 85 -5.82 -10.48 -4.75
N VAL A 86 -5.93 -9.44 -3.93
CA VAL A 86 -5.53 -8.08 -4.32
C VAL A 86 -4.02 -8.00 -4.42
N ALA A 87 -3.30 -8.54 -3.43
CA ALA A 87 -1.84 -8.61 -3.43
C ALA A 87 -1.30 -9.36 -4.66
N GLN A 88 -1.90 -10.50 -5.01
CA GLN A 88 -1.56 -11.27 -6.21
C GLN A 88 -1.78 -10.45 -7.49
N SER A 89 -2.95 -9.82 -7.62
CA SER A 89 -3.29 -9.00 -8.80
C SER A 89 -2.31 -7.83 -8.99
N LEU A 90 -1.88 -7.19 -7.90
CA LEU A 90 -0.87 -6.14 -7.92
C LEU A 90 0.49 -6.67 -8.40
N VAL A 91 0.96 -7.79 -7.84
CA VAL A 91 2.24 -8.40 -8.23
C VAL A 91 2.22 -8.83 -9.70
N GLU A 92 1.15 -9.48 -10.15
CA GLU A 92 0.97 -9.91 -11.54
C GLU A 92 0.98 -8.71 -12.49
N TYR A 93 0.22 -7.66 -12.17
CA TYR A 93 0.17 -6.44 -12.97
C TYR A 93 1.55 -5.77 -13.07
N PHE A 94 2.25 -5.59 -11.94
CA PHE A 94 3.56 -4.92 -11.98
C PHE A 94 4.69 -5.78 -12.54
N ARG A 95 4.51 -7.10 -12.68
CA ARG A 95 5.45 -7.99 -13.38
C ARG A 95 5.15 -8.13 -14.87
N ASP A 96 3.94 -7.80 -15.30
CA ASP A 96 3.58 -7.81 -16.70
C ASP A 96 4.35 -6.73 -17.50
N SER A 97 5.07 -7.17 -18.52
CA SER A 97 5.92 -6.30 -19.34
C SER A 97 5.14 -5.21 -20.07
N LEU A 98 3.88 -5.47 -20.44
CA LEU A 98 3.04 -4.50 -21.12
C LEU A 98 2.58 -3.40 -20.15
N SER A 99 2.20 -3.79 -18.94
CA SER A 99 1.85 -2.88 -17.84
C SER A 99 3.04 -2.00 -17.43
N GLN A 100 4.24 -2.60 -17.28
CA GLN A 100 5.47 -1.83 -17.02
C GLN A 100 5.74 -0.81 -18.13
N LYS A 101 5.69 -1.25 -19.40
CA LYS A 101 5.89 -0.36 -20.55
C LYS A 101 4.88 0.80 -20.56
N ARG A 102 3.61 0.54 -20.26
CA ARG A 102 2.57 1.58 -20.17
C ARG A 102 2.87 2.60 -19.08
N ILE A 103 3.31 2.15 -17.90
CA ILE A 103 3.74 3.06 -16.82
C ILE A 103 4.92 3.90 -17.29
N ASP A 104 5.93 3.29 -17.92
CA ASP A 104 7.10 4.00 -18.42
C ASP A 104 6.76 5.01 -19.52
N ASP A 105 5.82 4.69 -20.41
CA ASP A 105 5.32 5.61 -21.43
C ASP A 105 4.61 6.82 -20.80
N LEU A 106 3.78 6.60 -19.77
CA LEU A 106 3.11 7.69 -19.02
C LEU A 106 4.13 8.63 -18.38
N LEU A 107 5.14 8.07 -17.70
CA LEU A 107 6.19 8.85 -17.06
C LEU A 107 7.02 9.64 -18.08
N ARG A 108 7.40 9.00 -19.21
CA ARG A 108 8.14 9.67 -20.29
C ARG A 108 7.33 10.79 -20.95
N ASN A 109 6.01 10.66 -21.02
CA ASN A 109 5.13 11.69 -21.57
C ASN A 109 4.82 12.82 -20.57
N GLY A 110 5.50 12.84 -19.42
CA GLY A 110 5.51 13.94 -18.47
C GLY A 110 4.51 13.81 -17.33
N VAL A 111 3.89 12.63 -17.14
CA VAL A 111 3.09 12.38 -15.94
C VAL A 111 3.99 12.39 -14.71
N ASN A 112 3.74 13.33 -13.81
CA ASN A 112 4.45 13.53 -12.57
C ASN A 112 3.57 13.07 -11.39
N ILE A 113 3.94 11.93 -10.83
CA ILE A 113 3.26 11.33 -9.68
C ILE A 113 3.80 11.98 -8.41
N GLN A 114 2.93 12.68 -7.71
CA GLN A 114 3.29 13.31 -6.44
C GLN A 114 3.56 12.23 -5.39
N LYS A 115 4.73 12.34 -4.74
CA LYS A 115 5.04 11.53 -3.57
C LYS A 115 4.08 11.87 -2.45
N MET A 116 3.70 10.86 -1.69
CA MET A 116 2.93 11.02 -0.47
C MET A 116 3.91 10.84 0.69
N GLU A 117 3.89 11.78 1.62
CA GLU A 117 4.58 11.59 2.89
C GLU A 117 3.92 10.41 3.59
N VAL A 118 4.63 9.28 3.66
CA VAL A 118 4.23 8.18 4.52
C VAL A 118 4.32 8.73 5.91
N SER A 119 3.18 8.83 6.62
CA SER A 119 3.22 9.04 8.06
C SER A 119 4.08 7.91 8.60
N LYS A 120 5.32 8.23 9.01
CA LYS A 120 6.12 7.27 9.77
C LYS A 120 5.22 6.92 10.93
N LYS A 121 4.76 5.67 10.94
CA LYS A 121 4.04 5.05 12.04
C LYS A 121 4.72 5.47 13.34
N SER A 122 4.22 6.53 13.96
CA SER A 122 4.80 7.19 15.11
C SER A 122 4.02 6.70 16.31
N GLY A 123 4.72 6.14 17.27
CA GLY A 123 4.12 5.53 18.44
C GLY A 123 5.12 4.63 19.12
N VAL A 124 4.76 4.11 20.29
CA VAL A 124 5.64 3.31 21.14
C VAL A 124 6.13 2.05 20.41
N PHE A 125 5.39 1.57 19.41
CA PHE A 125 5.70 0.39 18.62
C PHE A 125 6.18 0.68 17.19
N ALA A 126 6.62 1.91 16.93
CA ALA A 126 7.15 2.30 15.62
C ALA A 126 8.21 1.31 15.10
N GLY A 127 7.91 0.66 13.98
CA GLY A 127 8.83 -0.29 13.32
C GLY A 127 8.98 -1.64 14.01
N LYS A 128 8.17 -1.93 15.03
CA LYS A 128 8.17 -3.20 15.77
C LYS A 128 7.24 -4.22 15.13
N VAL A 129 7.70 -5.47 15.02
CA VAL A 129 6.92 -6.58 14.48
C VAL A 129 6.39 -7.46 15.62
N PHE A 130 5.08 -7.58 15.72
CA PHE A 130 4.37 -8.40 16.70
C PHE A 130 3.90 -9.72 16.10
N VAL A 131 3.87 -10.78 16.91
CA VAL A 131 3.14 -12.01 16.57
C VAL A 131 2.10 -12.26 17.66
N LEU A 132 0.86 -12.52 17.24
CA LEU A 132 -0.25 -12.80 18.15
C LEU A 132 -0.43 -14.32 18.32
N THR A 133 -0.49 -14.79 19.56
CA THR A 133 -0.79 -16.19 19.89
C THR A 133 -1.67 -16.31 21.13
N GLY A 134 -2.46 -17.38 21.20
CA GLY A 134 -3.44 -17.57 22.27
C GLY A 134 -4.71 -16.73 22.08
N ALA A 135 -5.66 -16.87 23.00
CA ALA A 135 -6.85 -16.03 23.11
C ALA A 135 -6.55 -14.89 24.08
N LEU A 136 -6.74 -13.64 23.65
CA LEU A 136 -6.59 -12.48 24.54
C LEU A 136 -7.86 -12.35 25.40
N PRO A 137 -7.74 -12.26 26.73
CA PRO A 137 -8.88 -12.14 27.65
C PRO A 137 -9.89 -11.03 27.34
N SER A 138 -9.44 -9.85 26.89
CA SER A 138 -10.33 -8.69 26.67
C SER A 138 -10.37 -8.15 25.24
N LEU A 139 -9.39 -8.47 24.41
CA LEU A 139 -9.28 -7.97 23.03
C LEU A 139 -9.55 -9.05 21.98
N GLY A 140 -10.29 -8.69 20.94
CA GLY A 140 -10.32 -9.47 19.70
C GLY A 140 -8.94 -9.50 19.04
N ARG A 141 -8.61 -10.57 18.31
CA ARG A 141 -7.35 -10.64 17.54
C ARG A 141 -7.24 -9.49 16.53
N ASP A 142 -8.37 -9.09 15.95
CA ASP A 142 -8.44 -8.00 14.98
C ASP A 142 -8.27 -6.64 15.67
N GLU A 143 -8.88 -6.43 16.84
CA GLU A 143 -8.71 -5.21 17.63
C GLU A 143 -7.26 -5.04 18.08
N ALA A 144 -6.64 -6.10 18.62
CA ALA A 144 -5.23 -6.07 19.00
C ALA A 144 -4.33 -5.77 17.79
N THR A 145 -4.65 -6.31 16.62
CA THR A 145 -3.93 -6.02 15.38
C THR A 145 -4.03 -4.54 15.02
N GLU A 146 -5.23 -3.95 15.16
CA GLU A 146 -5.46 -2.55 14.85
C GLU A 146 -4.78 -1.61 15.86
N MET A 147 -4.79 -1.96 17.14
CA MET A 147 -4.06 -1.23 18.18
C MET A 147 -2.55 -1.25 17.94
N ILE A 148 -1.97 -2.42 17.61
CA ILE A 148 -0.55 -2.54 17.26
C ILE A 148 -0.24 -1.66 16.05
N ARG A 149 -1.08 -1.71 15.01
CA ARG A 149 -0.89 -0.90 13.80
C ARG A 149 -0.97 0.59 14.10
N SER A 150 -1.91 1.01 14.94
CA SER A 150 -2.14 2.41 15.35
C SER A 150 -0.98 2.94 16.19
N ALA A 151 -0.42 2.11 17.07
CA ALA A 151 0.79 2.44 17.85
C ALA A 151 2.10 2.35 17.03
N GLY A 152 1.99 2.06 15.73
CA GLY A 152 3.08 2.13 14.77
C GLY A 152 3.79 0.81 14.46
N GLY A 153 3.29 -0.31 14.98
CA GLY A 153 3.82 -1.64 14.74
C GLY A 153 3.22 -2.33 13.51
N SER A 154 3.70 -3.54 13.24
CA SER A 154 3.13 -4.50 12.28
C SER A 154 2.91 -5.85 12.93
N VAL A 155 2.04 -6.68 12.34
CA VAL A 155 1.70 -8.01 12.86
C VAL A 155 2.07 -9.07 11.84
N SER A 156 2.78 -10.11 12.26
CA SER A 156 3.14 -11.27 11.46
C SER A 156 2.44 -12.54 11.95
N GLY A 157 2.18 -13.48 11.03
CA GLY A 157 1.58 -14.77 11.34
C GLY A 157 2.53 -15.78 12.00
N SER A 158 3.86 -15.57 11.88
CA SER A 158 4.87 -16.52 12.33
C SER A 158 5.98 -15.84 13.15
N VAL A 159 6.45 -16.53 14.20
CA VAL A 159 7.62 -16.10 14.96
C VAL A 159 8.87 -16.38 14.12
N SER A 160 9.64 -15.32 13.87
CA SER A 160 10.90 -15.33 13.12
C SER A 160 11.95 -14.47 13.82
N LYS A 161 13.19 -14.46 13.32
CA LYS A 161 14.25 -13.56 13.81
C LYS A 161 13.93 -12.06 13.62
N LYS A 162 12.93 -11.73 12.80
CA LYS A 162 12.46 -10.35 12.58
C LYS A 162 11.34 -9.95 13.53
N THR A 163 10.88 -10.85 14.40
CA THR A 163 9.81 -10.58 15.36
C THR A 163 10.40 -9.86 16.58
N ASP A 164 9.90 -8.67 16.90
CA ASP A 164 10.32 -7.92 18.09
C ASP A 164 9.56 -8.35 19.34
N TYR A 165 8.27 -8.68 19.21
CA TYR A 165 7.42 -9.04 20.34
C TYR A 165 6.45 -10.18 20.00
N LEU A 166 6.24 -11.07 20.96
CA LEU A 166 5.13 -12.03 20.94
C LEU A 166 4.05 -11.55 21.92
N LEU A 167 2.88 -11.15 21.43
CA LEU A 167 1.72 -10.90 22.29
C LEU A 167 1.04 -12.25 22.56
N ALA A 168 1.16 -12.72 23.80
CA ALA A 168 0.68 -14.03 24.24
C ALA A 168 -0.54 -13.88 25.17
N GLY A 169 -1.66 -14.42 24.73
CA GLY A 169 -2.85 -14.62 25.54
C GLY A 169 -2.90 -16.01 26.19
N GLU A 170 -4.06 -16.37 26.71
CA GLU A 170 -4.32 -17.70 27.26
C GLU A 170 -4.14 -18.78 26.19
N ASN A 171 -3.64 -19.96 26.58
CA ASN A 171 -3.35 -21.08 25.67
C ASN A 171 -2.34 -20.75 24.55
N ALA A 172 -1.35 -19.89 24.83
CA ALA A 172 -0.23 -19.64 23.94
C ALA A 172 0.65 -20.91 23.77
N GLY A 173 0.28 -21.76 22.80
CA GLY A 173 0.92 -23.05 22.53
C GLY A 173 2.29 -22.95 21.84
N SER A 174 2.44 -23.63 20.71
CA SER A 174 3.73 -23.85 20.01
C SER A 174 4.49 -22.57 19.57
N LYS A 175 3.81 -21.42 19.43
CA LYS A 175 4.45 -20.13 19.11
C LYS A 175 5.18 -19.51 20.32
N LEU A 176 4.71 -19.77 21.54
CA LEU A 176 5.37 -19.29 22.76
C LEU A 176 6.71 -19.98 22.95
N GLN A 177 6.77 -21.29 22.71
CA GLN A 177 8.02 -22.03 22.75
C GLN A 177 9.00 -21.50 21.70
N LYS A 178 8.54 -21.33 20.46
CA LYS A 178 9.37 -20.80 19.37
C LYS A 178 9.90 -19.38 19.65
N ALA A 179 9.13 -18.54 20.34
CA ALA A 179 9.60 -17.22 20.76
C ALA A 179 10.70 -17.32 21.82
N LYS A 180 10.55 -18.20 22.82
CA LYS A 180 11.60 -18.47 23.81
C LYS A 180 12.88 -18.98 23.15
N ASP A 181 12.76 -19.92 22.21
CA ASP A 181 13.90 -20.51 21.50
C ASP A 181 14.66 -19.48 20.65
N LEU A 182 13.94 -18.47 20.12
CA LEU A 182 14.49 -17.38 19.32
C LEU A 182 14.87 -16.14 20.14
N GLY A 183 14.65 -16.15 21.47
CA GLY A 183 14.93 -15.03 22.36
C GLY A 183 14.01 -13.82 22.16
N VAL A 184 12.81 -14.02 21.60
CA VAL A 184 11.84 -12.96 21.34
C VAL A 184 11.07 -12.63 22.64
N PRO A 185 11.05 -11.36 23.09
CA PRO A 185 10.27 -10.91 24.25
C PRO A 185 8.78 -11.26 24.15
N VAL A 186 8.21 -11.78 25.24
CA VAL A 186 6.77 -12.10 25.33
C VAL A 186 6.06 -11.03 26.16
N LEU A 187 5.04 -10.40 25.56
CA LEU A 187 4.15 -9.45 26.22
C LEU A 187 2.82 -10.12 26.55
N THR A 188 2.29 -9.85 27.74
CA THR A 188 0.90 -10.17 28.09
C THR A 188 -0.02 -9.07 27.59
N GLU A 189 -1.32 -9.37 27.49
CA GLU A 189 -2.33 -8.36 27.12
C GLU A 189 -2.28 -7.11 28.02
N GLN A 190 -2.16 -7.30 29.34
CA GLN A 190 -2.07 -6.18 30.27
C GLN A 190 -0.81 -5.33 30.05
N ALA A 191 0.35 -5.96 29.83
CA ALA A 191 1.60 -5.26 29.57
C ALA A 191 1.56 -4.50 28.22
N PHE A 192 0.88 -5.08 27.22
CA PHE A 192 0.64 -4.44 25.93
C PHE A 192 -0.23 -3.19 26.07
N LEU A 193 -1.34 -3.27 26.80
CA LEU A 193 -2.24 -2.14 27.06
C LEU A 193 -1.58 -1.03 27.88
N GLN A 194 -0.59 -1.33 28.72
CA GLN A 194 0.17 -0.32 29.47
C GLN A 194 1.21 0.43 28.63
N GLN A 195 1.60 -0.12 27.48
CA GLN A 195 2.64 0.46 26.61
C GLN A 195 2.07 1.28 25.44
N ILE A 196 0.76 1.27 25.24
CA ILE A 196 0.04 2.10 24.25
C ILE A 196 -0.50 3.34 24.93
#